data_AF-A0A645CSH7-F1
#
_entry.id   AF-A0A645CSH7-F1
#
_cell.length_a   1.000
_cell.length_b   1.000
_cell.length_c   1.000
_cell.angle_alpha   90.00
_cell.angle_beta   90.00
_cell.angle_gamma   90.00
#
_symmetry.space_group_name_H-M   'P 1'
#
loop_
_entity.id
_entity.type
_entity.pdbx_description
1 polymer ?
#
loop_
_entity_poly.entity_id
_entity_poly.type
_entity_poly.pdbx_seq_one_letter_code
_entity_poly.pdbx_strand_id
1 'polypeptide(L)'
;MRFFPTGTVKWGEQIHAAPVISVETAFLPAQVELAIAHDNYRDTDDYLQRFNRYTNIESQQVLQRIRMKKEREKLRPVDLFQSFSDEFFRRFFLKEAYKDGNRGLYLSFAQSLYQMTIQMKVAEDLGEQKASSKQEILALEKSLQQFQRDLRYWRRQMWLQNHLPAPIKQFFAMIKKK
;
A
#
# COMPACT_ATOMS: atom_id res chain seq x y z
N MET A 1 -5.87 -18.30 -8.07
CA MET A 1 -4.71 -19.21 -8.17
C MET A 1 -4.30 -19.36 -9.63
N ARG A 2 -3.05 -19.72 -9.94
CA ARG A 2 -2.59 -19.97 -11.31
C ARG A 2 -1.92 -21.33 -11.36
N PHE A 3 -2.24 -22.13 -12.36
CA PHE A 3 -1.64 -23.44 -12.61
C PHE A 3 -0.81 -23.35 -13.88
N PHE A 4 0.41 -23.90 -13.85
CA PHE A 4 1.34 -23.84 -14.97
C PHE A 4 1.84 -25.25 -15.27
N PRO A 5 1.84 -25.68 -16.54
CA PRO A 5 2.62 -26.85 -16.95
C PRO A 5 4.09 -26.66 -16.58
N THR A 6 4.77 -27.74 -16.18
CA THR A 6 6.17 -27.69 -15.75
C THR A 6 7.06 -27.00 -16.80
N GLY A 7 7.89 -26.05 -16.37
CA GLY A 7 8.84 -25.35 -17.23
C GLY A 7 8.27 -24.18 -18.05
N THR A 8 6.97 -23.88 -17.95
CA THR A 8 6.32 -22.81 -18.73
C THR A 8 6.24 -21.46 -18.02
N VAL A 9 6.70 -21.41 -16.76
CA VAL A 9 6.71 -20.20 -15.92
C VAL A 9 8.10 -19.89 -15.40
N LYS A 10 8.50 -18.62 -15.50
CA LYS A 10 9.70 -18.10 -14.84
C LYS A 10 9.30 -17.01 -13.85
N TRP A 11 9.71 -17.18 -12.60
CA TRP A 11 9.48 -16.21 -11.53
C TRP A 11 10.64 -15.22 -11.48
N GLY A 12 10.32 -13.93 -11.38
CA GLY A 12 11.33 -12.90 -11.12
C GLY A 12 11.84 -12.99 -9.68
N GLU A 13 13.03 -12.44 -9.44
CA GLU A 13 13.65 -12.39 -8.10
C GLU A 13 13.02 -11.32 -7.18
N GLN A 14 12.18 -10.44 -7.74
CA GLN A 14 11.49 -9.39 -6.99
C GLN A 14 10.19 -9.89 -6.37
N ILE A 15 9.93 -9.48 -5.12
CA ILE A 15 8.66 -9.73 -4.46
C ILE A 15 7.58 -8.96 -5.25
N HIS A 16 6.43 -9.62 -5.49
CA HIS A 16 5.32 -9.13 -6.32
C HIS A 16 5.62 -8.97 -7.82
N ALA A 17 6.72 -9.50 -8.35
CA ALA A 17 6.93 -9.56 -9.79
C ALA A 17 5.86 -10.43 -10.46
N ALA A 18 5.33 -9.96 -11.60
CA ALA A 18 4.50 -10.80 -12.45
C ALA A 18 5.39 -11.91 -13.04
N PRO A 19 4.94 -13.19 -13.02
CA PRO A 19 5.68 -14.26 -13.66
C PRO A 19 5.66 -14.10 -15.17
N VAL A 20 6.74 -14.52 -15.83
CA VAL A 20 6.80 -14.62 -17.29
C VAL A 20 6.20 -15.98 -17.69
N ILE A 21 5.16 -15.94 -18.52
CA ILE A 21 4.40 -17.13 -18.97
C ILE A 21 4.64 -17.28 -20.47
N SER A 22 5.10 -18.45 -20.91
CA SER A 22 5.46 -18.71 -22.32
C SER A 22 4.40 -19.47 -23.11
N VAL A 23 3.20 -19.63 -22.55
CA VAL A 23 2.10 -20.43 -23.10
C VAL A 23 0.79 -19.67 -23.04
N GLU A 24 -0.20 -20.12 -23.80
CA GLU A 24 -1.55 -19.56 -23.78
C GLU A 24 -2.19 -19.65 -22.39
N THR A 25 -2.95 -18.62 -22.02
CA THR A 25 -3.60 -18.51 -20.70
C THR A 25 -5.11 -18.57 -20.84
N ALA A 26 -5.75 -19.43 -20.05
CA ALA A 26 -7.19 -19.48 -19.91
C ALA A 26 -7.64 -19.14 -18.48
N PHE A 27 -8.81 -18.53 -18.34
CA PHE A 27 -9.43 -18.28 -17.04
C PHE A 27 -10.44 -19.37 -16.73
N LEU A 28 -10.24 -20.08 -15.62
CA LEU A 28 -11.22 -21.03 -15.11
C LEU A 28 -12.30 -20.28 -14.33
N PRO A 29 -13.57 -20.72 -14.39
CA PRO A 29 -14.63 -20.14 -13.58
C PRO A 29 -14.34 -20.35 -12.09
N ALA A 30 -14.72 -19.36 -11.26
CA ALA A 30 -14.61 -19.49 -9.82
C ALA A 30 -15.67 -20.48 -9.30
N GLN A 31 -15.21 -21.60 -8.73
CA GLN A 31 -16.07 -22.62 -8.10
C GLN A 31 -15.75 -22.67 -6.61
N VAL A 32 -16.76 -22.52 -5.76
CA VAL A 32 -16.60 -22.45 -4.30
C VAL A 32 -16.09 -23.78 -3.75
N GLU A 33 -16.50 -24.89 -4.37
CA GLU A 33 -16.13 -26.25 -4.01
C GLU A 33 -14.64 -26.53 -4.26
N LEU A 34 -14.00 -25.75 -5.15
CA LEU A 34 -12.57 -25.81 -5.45
C LEU A 34 -11.78 -24.69 -4.76
N ALA A 35 -12.41 -23.92 -3.87
CA ALA A 35 -11.74 -22.83 -3.18
C ALA A 35 -10.70 -23.36 -2.19
N ILE A 36 -9.50 -22.78 -2.24
CA ILE A 36 -8.44 -23.08 -1.28
C ILE A 36 -8.53 -22.07 -0.15
N ALA A 37 -8.53 -22.57 1.09
CA ALA A 37 -8.41 -21.73 2.27
C ALA A 37 -7.02 -21.07 2.27
N HIS A 38 -6.97 -19.74 2.18
CA HIS A 38 -5.73 -18.99 2.32
C HIS A 38 -5.51 -18.70 3.80
N ASP A 39 -4.66 -19.50 4.44
CA ASP A 39 -4.24 -19.23 5.81
C ASP A 39 -3.42 -17.95 5.87
N ASN A 40 -3.94 -16.96 6.59
CA ASN A 40 -3.24 -15.73 6.86
C ASN A 40 -2.46 -15.83 8.18
N TYR A 41 -2.09 -14.70 8.76
CA TYR A 41 -1.52 -14.61 10.10
C TYR A 41 -2.38 -15.36 11.12
N ARG A 42 -1.73 -16.21 11.93
CA ARG A 42 -2.40 -16.96 13.01
C ARG A 42 -2.82 -16.04 14.15
N ASP A 43 -1.95 -15.09 14.47
CA ASP A 43 -2.12 -14.09 15.52
C ASP A 43 -1.26 -12.84 15.20
N THR A 44 -1.28 -11.87 16.10
CA THR A 44 -0.51 -10.63 15.98
C THR A 44 1.01 -10.87 16.01
N ASP A 45 1.48 -11.91 16.70
CA ASP A 45 2.91 -12.20 16.81
C ASP A 45 3.44 -12.75 15.48
N ASP A 46 2.76 -13.74 14.88
CA ASP A 46 3.06 -14.25 13.54
C ASP A 46 3.00 -13.13 12.48
N TYR A 47 2.05 -12.20 12.62
CA TYR A 47 2.02 -11.00 11.79
C TYR A 47 3.30 -10.16 11.92
N LEU A 48 3.73 -9.83 13.15
CA LEU A 48 4.90 -8.97 13.39
C LEU A 48 6.21 -9.63 12.97
N GLN A 49 6.35 -10.94 13.15
CA GLN A 49 7.51 -11.70 12.66
C GLN A 49 7.62 -11.63 11.13
N ARG A 50 6.51 -11.88 10.42
CA ARG A 50 6.46 -11.79 8.95
C ARG A 50 6.64 -10.36 8.48
N PHE A 51 6.04 -9.39 9.16
CA PHE A 51 6.19 -7.97 8.90
C PHE A 51 7.67 -7.58 8.88
N ASN A 52 8.42 -7.93 9.93
CA ASN A 52 9.84 -7.59 9.99
C ASN A 52 10.64 -8.27 8.86
N ARG A 53 10.39 -9.56 8.62
CA ARG A 53 11.06 -10.33 7.56
C ARG A 53 10.80 -9.74 6.18
N TYR A 54 9.55 -9.48 5.83
CA TYR A 54 9.19 -9.02 4.48
C TYR A 54 9.62 -7.57 4.24
N THR A 55 9.47 -6.69 5.24
CA THR A 55 9.98 -5.32 5.13
C THR A 55 11.52 -5.29 4.99
N ASN A 56 12.26 -6.24 5.58
CA ASN A 56 13.70 -6.40 5.34
C ASN A 56 14.00 -6.76 3.88
N ILE A 57 13.25 -7.69 3.28
CA ILE A 57 13.51 -8.12 1.91
C ILE A 57 13.15 -6.98 0.93
N GLU A 58 12.01 -6.34 1.13
CA GLU A 58 11.58 -5.24 0.25
C GLU A 58 12.48 -4.01 0.36
N SER A 59 12.99 -3.66 1.55
CA SER A 59 13.93 -2.54 1.68
C SER A 59 15.21 -2.78 0.87
N GLN A 60 15.74 -4.01 0.88
CA GLN A 60 16.89 -4.38 0.05
C GLN A 60 16.60 -4.27 -1.45
N GLN A 61 15.38 -4.60 -1.90
CA GLN A 61 14.97 -4.43 -3.29
C GLN A 61 14.86 -2.95 -3.68
N VAL A 62 14.41 -2.08 -2.76
CA VAL A 62 14.39 -0.62 -2.99
C VAL A 62 15.82 -0.08 -3.08
N LEU A 63 16.71 -0.47 -2.16
CA LEU A 63 18.12 -0.08 -2.16
C LEU A 63 18.83 -0.51 -3.45
N GLN A 64 18.58 -1.73 -3.92
CA GLN A 64 19.12 -2.21 -5.19
C GLN A 64 18.68 -1.31 -6.36
N ARG A 65 17.41 -0.90 -6.40
CA ARG A 65 16.88 0.03 -7.42
C ARG A 65 17.54 1.41 -7.35
N ILE A 66 17.70 1.97 -6.16
CA ILE A 66 18.39 3.25 -5.95
C ILE A 66 19.83 3.16 -6.46
N ARG A 67 20.57 2.13 -6.06
CA ARG A 67 21.98 1.90 -6.46
C ARG A 67 22.11 1.73 -7.98
N MET A 68 21.17 1.05 -8.65
CA MET A 68 21.17 0.87 -10.11
C MET A 68 20.96 2.19 -10.88
N LYS A 69 20.15 3.11 -10.35
CA LYS A 69 19.90 4.41 -11.01
C LYS A 69 21.09 5.37 -10.98
N LYS A 70 22.17 5.05 -10.23
CA LYS A 70 23.33 5.93 -10.00
C LYS A 70 22.97 7.34 -9.47
N GLU A 71 21.75 7.51 -8.99
CA GLU A 71 21.31 8.74 -8.34
C GLU A 71 21.73 8.66 -6.87
N ARG A 72 22.27 9.76 -6.33
CA ARG A 72 22.32 9.96 -4.87
C ARG A 72 20.92 10.32 -4.39
N GLU A 73 19.98 9.40 -4.59
CA GLU A 73 18.60 9.60 -4.14
C GLU A 73 18.62 9.61 -2.62
N LYS A 74 18.40 10.78 -2.04
CA LYS A 74 18.20 10.93 -0.59
C LYS A 74 16.73 10.71 -0.32
N LEU A 75 16.43 9.73 0.51
CA LEU A 75 15.08 9.55 1.01
C LEU A 75 14.72 10.73 1.93
N ARG A 76 13.77 11.58 1.56
CA ARG A 76 13.43 12.77 2.35
C ARG A 76 12.39 12.40 3.42
N PRO A 77 12.28 13.18 4.51
CA PRO A 77 11.23 12.97 5.52
C PRO A 77 9.81 12.89 4.96
N VAL A 78 9.53 13.67 3.90
CA VAL A 78 8.24 13.67 3.22
C VAL A 78 7.92 12.32 2.57
N ASP A 79 8.93 11.60 2.06
CA ASP A 79 8.74 10.33 1.37
C ASP A 79 8.29 9.23 2.35
N LEU A 80 8.79 9.24 3.61
CA LEU A 80 8.31 8.34 4.67
C LEU A 80 6.84 8.60 4.98
N PHE A 81 6.48 9.87 5.22
CA PHE A 81 5.11 10.21 5.60
C PHE A 81 4.13 9.92 4.46
N GLN A 82 4.51 10.21 3.21
CA GLN A 82 3.70 9.93 2.02
C GLN A 82 3.46 8.43 1.85
N SER A 83 4.49 7.60 2.03
CA SER A 83 4.33 6.13 1.93
C SER A 83 3.28 5.58 2.90
N PHE A 84 3.16 6.17 4.10
CA PHE A 84 2.11 5.84 5.07
C PHE A 84 0.75 6.37 4.59
N SER A 85 0.66 7.66 4.28
CA SER A 85 -0.62 8.33 3.99
C SER A 85 -1.30 7.77 2.77
N ASP A 86 -0.53 7.54 1.70
CA ASP A 86 -1.05 7.09 0.42
C ASP A 86 -1.67 5.70 0.57
N GLU A 87 -0.97 4.80 1.27
CA GLU A 87 -1.46 3.46 1.53
C GLU A 87 -2.68 3.46 2.46
N PHE A 88 -2.70 4.36 3.45
CA PHE A 88 -3.83 4.49 4.39
C PHE A 88 -5.09 4.93 3.65
N PHE A 89 -5.02 6.03 2.89
CA PHE A 89 -6.16 6.55 2.15
C PHE A 89 -6.65 5.56 1.09
N ARG A 90 -5.71 4.91 0.38
CA ARG A 90 -6.04 3.92 -0.63
C ARG A 90 -6.77 2.71 -0.05
N ARG A 91 -6.33 2.18 1.10
CA ARG A 91 -6.97 0.99 1.69
C ARG A 91 -8.21 1.33 2.49
N PHE A 92 -8.09 2.29 3.39
CA PHE A 92 -9.16 2.56 4.32
C PHE A 92 -10.37 3.16 3.61
N PHE A 93 -10.14 4.18 2.76
CA PHE A 93 -11.23 4.91 2.12
C PHE A 93 -11.51 4.44 0.69
N LEU A 94 -10.51 4.41 -0.20
CA LEU A 94 -10.75 4.10 -1.62
C LEU A 94 -11.19 2.64 -1.83
N LYS A 95 -10.61 1.69 -1.09
CA LYS A 95 -11.04 0.28 -1.05
C LYS A 95 -12.12 0.00 -0.01
N GLU A 96 -12.66 1.04 0.62
CA GLU A 96 -13.79 0.97 1.55
C GLU A 96 -13.57 -0.01 2.73
N ALA A 97 -12.33 -0.23 3.16
CA ALA A 97 -12.06 -1.13 4.28
C ALA A 97 -12.72 -0.64 5.59
N TYR A 98 -13.10 0.63 5.70
CA TYR A 98 -13.93 1.12 6.81
C TYR A 98 -15.25 0.33 6.99
N LYS A 99 -15.76 -0.33 5.94
CA LYS A 99 -16.96 -1.19 6.00
C LYS A 99 -16.72 -2.52 6.71
N ASP A 100 -15.46 -2.94 6.84
CA ASP A 100 -15.06 -4.18 7.54
C ASP A 100 -14.85 -3.95 9.06
N GLY A 101 -15.29 -2.80 9.57
CA GLY A 101 -15.19 -2.43 10.99
C GLY A 101 -13.75 -2.43 11.51
N ASN A 102 -13.54 -3.02 12.70
CA ASN A 102 -12.23 -3.10 13.33
C ASN A 102 -11.19 -3.77 12.43
N ARG A 103 -11.61 -4.79 11.66
CA ARG A 103 -10.69 -5.55 10.80
C ARG A 103 -10.10 -4.71 9.69
N GLY A 104 -10.94 -3.99 8.96
CA GLY A 104 -10.46 -3.14 7.89
C GLY A 104 -9.62 -1.96 8.41
N LEU A 105 -9.94 -1.44 9.59
CA LEU A 105 -9.15 -0.39 10.24
C LEU A 105 -7.73 -0.88 10.57
N TYR A 106 -7.59 -1.97 11.34
CA TYR A 106 -6.26 -2.43 11.73
C TYR A 106 -5.45 -2.91 10.53
N LEU A 107 -6.07 -3.54 9.53
CA LEU A 107 -5.37 -3.98 8.30
C LEU A 107 -4.88 -2.79 7.46
N SER A 108 -5.64 -1.70 7.42
CA SER A 108 -5.22 -0.48 6.73
C SER A 108 -4.02 0.14 7.43
N PHE A 109 -4.05 0.29 8.75
CA PHE A 109 -2.90 0.78 9.52
C PHE A 109 -1.68 -0.14 9.41
N ALA A 110 -1.88 -1.44 9.59
CA ALA A 110 -0.85 -2.46 9.48
C ALA A 110 -0.07 -2.33 8.17
N GLN A 111 -0.79 -2.18 7.05
CA GLN A 111 -0.14 -2.02 5.76
C GLN A 111 0.50 -0.63 5.56
N SER A 112 -0.12 0.44 6.04
CA SER A 112 0.51 1.78 5.96
C SER A 112 1.82 1.83 6.73
N LEU A 113 1.85 1.21 7.91
CA LEU A 113 3.07 1.03 8.69
C LEU A 113 4.07 0.15 7.96
N TYR A 114 3.62 -0.91 7.29
CA TYR A 114 4.50 -1.77 6.47
C TYR A 114 5.25 -0.97 5.40
N GLN A 115 4.53 -0.13 4.65
CA GLN A 115 5.14 0.72 3.62
C GLN A 115 6.12 1.74 4.22
N MET A 116 5.73 2.37 5.33
CA MET A 116 6.61 3.31 6.03
C MET A 116 7.87 2.62 6.58
N THR A 117 7.75 1.43 7.17
CA THR A 117 8.89 0.67 7.70
C THR A 117 9.87 0.25 6.61
N ILE A 118 9.41 -0.06 5.40
CA ILE A 118 10.32 -0.26 4.25
C ILE A 118 11.18 1.00 4.05
N GLN A 119 10.56 2.18 3.99
CA GLN A 119 11.30 3.43 3.79
C GLN A 119 12.23 3.76 4.96
N MET A 120 11.82 3.48 6.20
CA MET A 120 12.68 3.63 7.39
C MET A 120 13.95 2.79 7.27
N LYS A 121 13.81 1.51 6.92
CA LYS A 121 14.95 0.59 6.75
C LYS A 121 15.86 1.00 5.59
N VAL A 122 15.29 1.55 4.52
CA VAL A 122 16.06 2.15 3.42
C VAL A 122 16.85 3.35 3.92
N ALA A 123 16.23 4.24 4.71
CA ALA A 123 16.90 5.41 5.29
C ALA A 123 18.08 5.00 6.18
N GLU A 124 17.89 3.98 7.02
CA GLU A 124 18.92 3.42 7.90
C GLU A 124 20.13 2.90 7.11
N ASP A 125 19.90 2.14 6.02
CA ASP A 125 20.99 1.61 5.18
C ASP A 125 21.73 2.70 4.37
N LEU A 126 21.02 3.76 3.95
CA LEU A 126 21.64 4.91 3.28
C LEU A 126 22.53 5.75 4.22
N GLY A 127 22.48 5.50 5.53
CA GLY A 127 23.29 6.15 6.55
C GLY A 127 22.68 7.46 7.09
N GLU A 128 23.35 8.05 8.09
CA GLU A 128 22.87 9.25 8.79
C GLU A 128 22.48 10.35 7.82
N GLN A 129 21.20 10.68 7.85
CA GLN A 129 20.69 11.82 7.12
C GLN A 129 21.02 13.10 7.89
N LYS A 130 21.59 14.07 7.19
CA LYS A 130 21.79 15.41 7.74
C LYS A 130 20.45 15.95 8.24
N ALA A 131 20.52 16.84 9.24
CA ALA A 131 19.34 17.56 9.70
C ALA A 131 18.55 18.13 8.51
N SER A 132 17.22 17.99 8.57
CA SER A 132 16.34 18.39 7.46
C SER A 132 16.56 19.86 7.11
N SER A 133 16.79 20.10 5.83
CA SER A 133 16.83 21.45 5.26
C SER A 133 15.48 22.15 5.43
N LYS A 134 15.48 23.48 5.38
CA LYS A 134 14.25 24.29 5.39
C LYS A 134 13.27 23.85 4.29
N GLN A 135 13.77 23.45 3.13
CA GLN A 135 12.96 22.98 2.01
C GLN A 135 12.28 21.64 2.33
N GLU A 136 12.98 20.70 2.98
CA GLU A 136 12.41 19.42 3.40
C GLU A 136 11.35 19.59 4.50
N ILE A 137 11.58 20.51 5.44
CA ILE A 137 10.58 20.85 6.46
C ILE A 137 9.32 21.44 5.82
N LEU A 138 9.47 22.38 4.88
CA LEU A 138 8.33 22.95 4.14
C LEU A 138 7.60 21.90 3.30
N ALA A 139 8.32 20.94 2.72
CA ALA A 139 7.71 19.84 1.97
C ALA A 139 6.90 18.91 2.89
N LEU A 140 7.44 18.57 4.06
CA LEU A 140 6.74 17.78 5.07
C LEU A 140 5.49 18.50 5.58
N GLU A 141 5.58 19.80 5.89
CA GLU A 141 4.44 20.62 6.30
C GLU A 141 3.33 20.60 5.25
N LYS A 142 3.68 20.82 3.97
CA LYS A 142 2.72 20.72 2.87
C LYS A 142 2.07 19.34 2.79
N SER A 143 2.84 18.26 3.01
CA SER A 143 2.30 16.91 3.00
C SER A 143 1.35 16.65 4.17
N LEU A 144 1.64 17.18 5.37
CA LEU A 144 0.75 17.12 6.52
C LEU A 144 -0.55 17.90 6.28
N GLN A 145 -0.45 19.09 5.68
CA GLN A 145 -1.62 19.87 5.27
C GLN A 145 -2.47 19.11 4.24
N GLN A 146 -1.83 18.45 3.28
CA GLN A 146 -2.50 17.62 2.28
C GLN A 146 -3.21 16.44 2.94
N PHE A 147 -2.54 15.71 3.84
CA PHE A 147 -3.16 14.63 4.63
C PHE A 147 -4.43 15.10 5.36
N GLN A 148 -4.38 16.27 6.00
CA GLN A 148 -5.56 16.82 6.67
C GLN A 148 -6.69 17.16 5.69
N ARG A 149 -6.37 17.69 4.50
CA ARG A 149 -7.35 17.97 3.44
C ARG A 149 -8.00 16.68 2.95
N ASP A 150 -7.20 15.65 2.71
CA ASP A 150 -7.69 14.35 2.25
C ASP A 150 -8.54 13.67 3.32
N LEU A 151 -8.13 13.72 4.59
CA LEU A 151 -8.93 13.21 5.69
C LEU A 151 -10.28 13.93 5.80
N ARG A 152 -10.31 15.26 5.68
CA ARG A 152 -11.56 16.03 5.67
C ARG A 152 -12.44 15.64 4.49
N TYR A 153 -11.85 15.52 3.30
CA TYR A 153 -12.55 15.11 2.09
C TYR A 153 -13.16 13.72 2.24
N TRP A 154 -12.37 12.73 2.65
CA TRP A 154 -12.81 11.35 2.76
C TRP A 154 -13.82 11.15 3.88
N ARG A 155 -13.65 11.83 5.03
CA ARG A 155 -14.65 11.85 6.10
C ARG A 155 -15.98 12.41 5.60
N ARG A 156 -15.95 13.52 4.84
CA ARG A 156 -17.16 14.08 4.22
C ARG A 156 -17.79 13.09 3.25
N GLN A 157 -16.99 12.48 2.38
CA GLN A 157 -17.47 11.47 1.42
C GLN A 157 -18.13 10.27 2.13
N MET A 158 -17.47 9.75 3.17
CA MET A 158 -17.98 8.65 4.00
C MET A 158 -19.28 9.04 4.70
N TRP A 159 -19.38 10.27 5.25
CA TRP A 159 -20.62 10.76 5.85
C TRP A 159 -21.77 10.80 4.84
N LEU A 160 -21.53 11.38 3.65
CA LEU A 160 -22.51 11.47 2.57
C LEU A 160 -22.98 10.06 2.13
N GLN A 161 -22.05 9.11 2.01
CA GLN A 161 -22.35 7.73 1.63
C GLN A 161 -23.18 6.97 2.68
N ASN A 162 -23.04 7.29 3.96
CA ASN A 162 -23.76 6.58 5.02
C ASN A 162 -25.06 7.26 5.45
N HIS A 163 -25.21 8.58 5.26
CA HIS A 163 -26.33 9.35 5.80
C HIS A 163 -27.29 9.93 4.76
N LEU A 164 -26.93 9.97 3.47
CA LEU A 164 -27.84 10.47 2.44
C LEU A 164 -28.71 9.36 1.82
N PRO A 165 -29.97 9.67 1.46
CA PRO A 165 -30.80 8.76 0.67
C PRO A 165 -30.26 8.61 -0.78
N ALA A 166 -30.56 7.48 -1.41
CA ALA A 166 -30.03 7.10 -2.73
C ALA A 166 -30.18 8.16 -3.84
N PRO A 167 -31.30 8.91 -3.95
CA PRO A 167 -31.45 9.93 -4.98
C PRO A 167 -30.42 11.07 -4.85
N ILE A 168 -30.13 11.48 -3.63
CA ILE A 168 -29.18 12.56 -3.34
C ILE A 168 -27.73 12.09 -3.55
N LYS A 169 -27.43 10.82 -3.26
CA LYS A 169 -26.13 10.20 -3.56
C LYS A 169 -25.82 10.22 -5.06
N GLN A 170 -26.79 9.91 -5.90
CA GLN A 170 -26.64 9.93 -7.37
C GLN A 170 -26.37 11.34 -7.88
N PHE A 171 -27.05 12.35 -7.34
CA PHE A 171 -26.82 13.76 -7.66
C PHE A 171 -25.38 14.21 -7.36
N PHE A 172 -24.85 13.93 -6.17
CA PHE A 172 -23.46 14.26 -5.84
C PHE A 172 -22.44 13.45 -6.64
N ALA A 173 -22.73 12.19 -6.98
CA ALA A 173 -21.87 11.37 -7.82
C ALA A 173 -21.75 11.91 -9.26
N MET A 174 -22.81 12.54 -9.79
CA MET A 174 -22.80 13.18 -11.10
C MET A 174 -21.95 14.46 -11.12
N ILE A 175 -21.97 15.26 -10.05
CA ILE A 175 -21.13 16.46 -9.92
C ILE A 175 -19.64 16.11 -9.81
N LYS A 176 -19.31 14.97 -9.22
CA LYS A 176 -17.95 14.47 -9.02
C LYS A 176 -17.23 14.00 -10.30
N LYS A 177 -17.96 13.85 -11.42
CA LYS A 177 -17.44 13.42 -12.73
C LYS A 177 -17.01 14.59 -13.66
N LYS A 178 -17.04 15.84 -13.17
CA LYS A 178 -16.46 17.01 -13.83
C LYS A 178 -15.30 17.54 -13.01
#